data_AF-A0A1T5CNM9-F1
#
_entry.id   AF-A0A1T5CNM9-F1
#
_cell.length_a   1.000
_cell.length_b   1.000
_cell.length_c   1.000
_cell.angle_alpha   90.00
_cell.angle_beta   90.00
_cell.angle_gamma   90.00
#
_symmetry.space_group_name_H-M   'P 1'
#
loop_
_entity.id
_entity.type
_entity.pdbx_description
1 polymer ?
#
loop_
_entity_poly.entity_id
_entity_poly.type
_entity_poly.pdbx_seq_one_letter_code
_entity_poly.pdbx_strand_id
1 'polypeptide(L)' 'MSIIGKIAFILTVGIVIFIWNKYAIQMMIGKVVKKNPKNKWLAEKKSIITKGFQGFYWLFYVLFTIAILSSD' A
#
# COMPACT_ATOMS: atom_id res chain seq x y z
N MET A 1 15.61 11.39 16.45
CA MET A 1 15.63 9.97 16.89
C MET A 1 17.02 9.41 16.63
N SER A 2 17.54 8.49 17.44
CA SER A 2 18.75 7.75 17.06
C SER A 2 18.52 6.99 15.74
N ILE A 3 19.60 6.66 15.03
CA ILE A 3 19.53 5.85 13.80
C ILE A 3 18.74 4.56 14.02
N ILE A 4 18.94 3.90 15.17
CA ILE A 4 18.19 2.70 15.57
C ILE A 4 16.69 3.01 15.70
N GLY A 5 16.32 4.15 16.29
CA GLY A 5 14.93 4.59 16.39
C GLY A 5 14.28 4.86 15.04
N LYS A 6 15.03 5.48 14.11
CA LYS A 6 14.57 5.71 12.72
C LYS A 6 14.32 4.38 11.99
N ILE A 7 15.24 3.43 12.09
CA ILE A 7 15.09 2.09 11.49
C ILE A 7 13.87 1.36 12.08
N ALA A 8 13.74 1.35 13.41
CA ALA A 8 12.60 0.72 14.08
C ALA A 8 11.27 1.36 13.63
N PHE A 9 11.21 2.69 13.54
CA PHE A 9 10.03 3.41 13.08
C PHE A 9 9.67 3.07 11.62
N ILE A 10 10.65 3.05 10.73
CA ILE A 10 10.46 2.67 9.32
C ILE A 10 9.89 1.25 9.22
N LEU A 11 10.45 0.30 9.96
CA LEU A 11 9.96 -1.08 9.96
C LEU A 11 8.54 -1.20 10.51
N THR A 12 8.23 -0.52 11.62
CA THR A 12 6.88 -0.52 12.19
C THR A 12 5.85 0.06 11.21
N VAL A 13 6.14 1.22 10.63
CA VAL A 13 5.26 1.84 9.62
C VAL A 13 5.14 0.94 8.39
N GLY A 14 6.24 0.34 7.93
CA GLY A 14 6.24 -0.62 6.83
C GLY A 14 5.32 -1.81 7.06
N ILE A 15 5.38 -2.42 8.24
CA ILE A 15 4.50 -3.54 8.60
C ILE A 15 3.03 -3.11 8.62
N VAL A 16 2.71 -1.99 9.26
CA VAL A 16 1.33 -1.49 9.37
C VAL A 16 0.75 -1.21 7.98
N ILE A 17 1.50 -0.50 7.14
CA ILE A 17 1.03 -0.16 5.79
C ILE A 17 1.00 -1.41 4.90
N PHE A 18 1.94 -2.35 5.05
CA PHE A 18 1.90 -3.64 4.33
C PHE A 18 0.62 -4.41 4.64
N ILE A 19 0.26 -4.53 5.92
CA ILE A 19 -0.99 -5.19 6.35
C ILE A 19 -2.20 -4.45 5.76
N TRP A 20 -2.22 -3.11 5.84
CA TRP A 20 -3.30 -2.32 5.25
C TRP A 20 -3.45 -2.56 3.74
N ASN A 21 -2.35 -2.54 2.99
CA ASN A 21 -2.35 -2.74 1.55
C ASN A 21 -2.73 -4.18 1.17
N LYS A 22 -2.25 -5.18 1.91
CA LYS A 22 -2.55 -6.59 1.64
C LYS A 22 -4.01 -6.93 1.94
N TYR A 23 -4.58 -6.42 3.03
CA TYR A 23 -5.92 -6.82 3.48
C TYR A 23 -6.99 -5.78 3.15
N ALA A 24 -6.82 -4.52 3.56
CA ALA A 24 -7.85 -3.50 3.42
C ALA A 24 -8.07 -3.10 1.96
N ILE A 25 -6.99 -2.83 1.20
CA ILE A 25 -7.10 -2.44 -0.21
C ILE A 25 -7.67 -3.57 -1.06
N GLN A 26 -7.15 -4.80 -0.91
CA GLN A 26 -7.68 -5.94 -1.68
C GLN A 26 -9.16 -6.20 -1.38
N MET A 27 -9.56 -6.11 -0.12
CA MET A 27 -10.95 -6.25 0.28
C MET A 27 -11.82 -5.13 -0.28
N MET A 28 -11.34 -3.88 -0.24
CA MET A 28 -12.03 -2.72 -0.78
C MET A 28 -12.26 -2.86 -2.29
N ILE A 29 -11.22 -3.17 -3.06
CA ILE A 29 -11.32 -3.42 -4.50
C ILE A 29 -12.32 -4.56 -4.76
N GLY A 30 -12.25 -5.64 -3.98
CA GLY A 30 -13.20 -6.74 -4.06
C GLY A 30 -14.65 -6.31 -3.82
N LYS A 31 -14.90 -5.46 -2.81
CA LYS A 31 -16.23 -4.92 -2.51
C LYS A 31 -16.73 -3.99 -3.62
N VAL A 32 -15.87 -3.14 -4.18
CA VAL A 32 -16.23 -2.21 -5.27
C VAL A 32 -16.62 -2.98 -6.54
N VAL A 33 -15.85 -4.02 -6.91
CA VAL A 33 -16.18 -4.90 -8.04
C VAL A 33 -17.52 -5.62 -7.79
N LYS A 34 -17.74 -6.19 -6.60
CA LYS A 34 -18.99 -6.88 -6.25
C LYS A 34 -20.21 -5.95 -6.28
N LYS A 35 -20.07 -4.69 -5.86
CA LYS A 35 -21.15 -3.70 -5.88
C LYS A 35 -21.50 -3.19 -7.29
N ASN A 36 -20.62 -3.42 -8.28
CA ASN A 36 -20.81 -2.96 -9.66
C ASN A 36 -20.82 -4.12 -10.67
N PRO A 37 -21.76 -5.09 -10.56
CA PRO A 37 -21.74 -6.31 -11.36
C PRO A 37 -21.92 -6.07 -12.87
N LYS A 38 -22.51 -4.93 -13.28
CA LYS A 38 -22.67 -4.56 -14.69
C LYS A 38 -21.40 -4.01 -15.33
N ASN A 39 -20.38 -3.66 -14.54
CA ASN A 39 -19.14 -3.08 -15.02
C ASN A 39 -18.08 -4.18 -15.26
N LYS A 40 -18.12 -4.80 -16.44
CA LYS A 40 -17.18 -5.84 -16.86
C LYS A 40 -15.73 -5.36 -16.87
N TRP A 41 -15.51 -4.11 -17.29
CA TRP A 41 -14.18 -3.48 -17.30
C TRP A 41 -13.55 -3.49 -15.91
N LEU A 42 -14.30 -3.13 -14.88
CA LEU A 42 -13.80 -3.09 -13.51
C LEU A 42 -13.45 -4.49 -12.97
N ALA A 43 -14.24 -5.50 -13.34
CA ALA A 43 -13.96 -6.89 -12.98
C ALA A 43 -12.69 -7.42 -13.67
N GLU A 44 -12.50 -7.14 -14.97
CA GLU A 44 -11.33 -7.54 -15.75
C GLU A 44 -10.06 -6.80 -15.31
N LYS A 45 -10.17 -5.51 -14.98
CA LYS A 45 -9.02 -4.69 -14.54
C LYS A 45 -8.72 -4.82 -13.04
N LYS A 46 -9.52 -5.56 -12.26
CA LYS A 46 -9.32 -5.76 -10.81
C LYS A 46 -7.87 -6.10 -10.44
N SER A 47 -7.25 -7.02 -11.17
CA SER A 47 -5.87 -7.45 -10.93
C SER A 47 -4.87 -6.32 -11.20
N ILE A 48 -5.05 -5.58 -12.30
CA ILE A 48 -4.21 -4.43 -12.66
C ILE A 48 -4.35 -3.31 -11.63
N ILE A 49 -5.57 -2.98 -11.20
CA ILE A 49 -5.83 -1.98 -10.16
C ILE A 49 -5.15 -2.39 -8.85
N THR A 50 -5.26 -3.66 -8.47
CA THR A 50 -4.61 -4.18 -7.25
C THR A 50 -3.09 -4.06 -7.33
N LYS A 51 -2.48 -4.42 -8.46
CA LYS A 51 -1.05 -4.24 -8.70
C LYS A 51 -0.64 -2.76 -8.71
N GLY A 52 -1.49 -1.88 -9.23
CA GLY A 52 -1.29 -0.43 -9.20
C GLY A 52 -1.20 0.12 -7.78
N PHE A 53 -2.14 -0.26 -6.91
CA PHE A 53 -2.07 0.11 -5.49
C PHE A 53 -0.86 -0.50 -4.78
N GLN A 54 -0.47 -1.73 -5.11
CA GLN A 54 0.76 -2.34 -4.59
C GLN A 54 2.02 -1.60 -5.04
N GLY A 55 2.08 -1.18 -6.31
CA GLY A 55 3.19 -0.37 -6.82
C GLY A 55 3.26 1.00 -6.14
N PHE A 56 2.10 1.66 -5.97
CA PHE A 56 2.01 2.93 -5.25
C PHE A 56 2.47 2.80 -3.80
N TYR A 57 2.09 1.70 -3.13
CA TYR A 57 2.59 1.36 -1.79
C TYR A 57 4.11 1.29 -1.75
N TRP A 58 4.74 0.55 -2.66
CA TRP A 58 6.19 0.41 -2.70
C TRP A 58 6.88 1.74 -2.95
N LEU A 59 6.36 2.54 -3.88
CA LEU A 59 6.88 3.86 -4.16
C LEU A 59 6.81 4.77 -2.92
N PHE A 60 5.65 4.82 -2.27
CA PHE A 60 5.48 5.59 -1.03
C PHE A 60 6.43 5.11 0.05
N TYR A 61 6.58 3.80 0.23
CA TYR A 61 7.45 3.25 1.27
C TYR A 61 8.93 3.58 1.04
N VAL A 62 9.40 3.57 -0.21
CA VAL A 62 10.76 3.99 -0.57
C VAL A 62 10.96 5.48 -0.27
N LEU A 63 10.05 6.33 -0.73
CA LEU A 63 10.13 7.78 -0.49
C LEU A 63 10.08 8.11 1.01
N PHE A 64 9.22 7.44 1.76
CA PHE A 64 9.12 7.58 3.21
C PHE A 64 10.41 7.15 3.91
N THR A 65 10.98 6.01 3.51
CA THR A 65 12.26 5.52 4.04
C THR A 65 13.37 6.55 3.83
N ILE A 66 13.49 7.09 2.61
CA ILE A 66 14.47 8.13 2.28
C ILE A 66 14.22 9.37 3.15
N ALA A 67 12.98 9.86 3.24
CA ALA A 67 12.65 11.05 4.02
C ALA A 67 13.01 10.92 5.51
N ILE A 68 12.75 9.77 6.12
CA ILE A 68 13.10 9.52 7.53
C ILE A 68 14.61 9.40 7.71
N LEU A 69 15.32 8.73 6.79
CA LEU A 69 16.78 8.60 6.87
C LEU A 69 17.50 9.94 6.65
N SER A 70 16.95 10.81 5.79
CA SER A 70 17.48 12.15 5.51
C SER A 70 17.03 13.23 6.51
N SER A 71 16.05 12.94 7.36
CA SER A 71 15.71 13.83 8.49
C SER A 71 16.82 13.78 9.53
N ASP A 72 17.21 14.91 10.12
CA ASP A 72 18.23 14.98 11.18
C ASP A 72 17.72 14.43 12.53
#